data_AF-A0A960W3T3-F1
#
_entry.id   AF-A0A960W3T3-F1
#
_cell.length_a   1.000
_cell.length_b   1.000
_cell.length_c   1.000
_cell.angle_alpha   90.00
_cell.angle_beta   90.00
_cell.angle_gamma   90.00
#
_symmetry.space_group_name_H-M   'P 1'
#
loop_
_entity.id
_entity.type
_entity.pdbx_description
1 polymer ?
#
loop_
_entity_poly.entity_id
_entity_poly.type
_entity_poly.pdbx_seq_one_letter_code
_entity_poly.pdbx_strand_id
1 'polypeptide(L)'
;MYNFINRFFILVSRWFSYSTAVALSSGISAIAAIVFGVYYAKATKFPLSEEMVNALVLSSIVAWIAHATQFGVFAKLGFWGFTKSVRTANKFITTKKRPEIKNNLSIKEYLELHNALMFLPINNSITAVFWAQIVIASIFFAAHHSITISPRLIVQGLMMDVIFSFIHGGFSLVVGEITTGTMRSLCKQEMYEQKIPYIEKPLSTVRLKIAFFLVLFIITIYVEGSLIYYNKDKINSIINFSALALVVAIFMAYLLFHQIYTSLKDIESTMNELRKGGKGLLFSKSLDSEFIRVANGINNASKTIKDYQHNLEEKIEERTIALKDSLNKVEALKKQQDGDYFLTSLLLKPLAGNYAHNKDVKISMLVQQKKSFEFKNRKMELGGDICIAYSIQLKGKNYTTFLNADAMGKSMQGAGGALVLGAVFLSIIERTKFSEKDKNLYPERWIKNTFLELHKTFVSFEGS
;
A
#
# COMPACT_ATOMS: atom_id res chain seq x y z
N MET A 1 -13.45 0.53 -29.66
CA MET A 1 -14.74 1.12 -29.25
C MET A 1 -14.59 2.21 -28.19
N TYR A 2 -13.94 1.95 -27.03
CA TYR A 2 -13.70 2.96 -25.98
C TYR A 2 -12.99 4.23 -26.49
N ASN A 3 -11.92 4.09 -27.30
CA ASN A 3 -11.20 5.23 -27.87
C ASN A 3 -12.06 6.13 -28.76
N PHE A 4 -13.10 5.58 -29.40
CA PHE A 4 -14.03 6.35 -30.22
C PHE A 4 -14.99 7.16 -29.33
N ILE A 5 -15.61 6.51 -28.34
CA ILE A 5 -16.50 7.17 -27.36
C ILE A 5 -15.76 8.30 -26.64
N ASN A 6 -14.52 8.07 -26.22
CA ASN A 6 -13.73 9.09 -25.53
C ASN A 6 -13.37 10.28 -26.45
N ARG A 7 -12.96 10.02 -27.70
CA ARG A 7 -12.70 11.10 -28.68
C ARG A 7 -13.96 11.91 -28.99
N PHE A 8 -15.09 11.24 -29.16
CA PHE A 8 -16.39 11.89 -29.35
C PHE A 8 -16.77 12.75 -28.14
N PHE A 9 -16.64 12.20 -26.93
CA PHE A 9 -16.90 12.92 -25.68
C PHE A 9 -16.06 14.19 -25.55
N ILE A 10 -14.75 14.10 -25.83
CA ILE A 10 -13.84 15.25 -25.79
C ILE A 10 -14.24 16.30 -26.84
N LEU A 11 -14.57 15.88 -28.06
CA LEU A 11 -15.01 16.78 -29.12
C LEU A 11 -16.28 17.53 -28.71
N VAL A 12 -17.32 16.81 -28.28
CA VAL A 12 -18.61 17.37 -27.90
C VAL A 12 -18.47 18.30 -26.69
N SER A 13 -17.70 17.90 -25.67
CA SER A 13 -17.49 18.71 -24.47
C SER A 13 -16.76 20.02 -24.77
N ARG A 14 -15.82 20.00 -25.72
CA ARG A 14 -15.12 21.19 -26.20
C ARG A 14 -16.05 22.13 -26.95
N TRP A 15 -16.99 21.62 -27.75
CA TRP A 15 -17.89 22.44 -28.55
C TRP A 15 -19.03 23.03 -27.73
N PHE A 16 -19.59 22.26 -26.79
CA PHE A 16 -20.78 22.64 -26.02
C PHE A 16 -20.48 22.76 -24.53
N SER A 17 -20.57 21.66 -23.79
CA SER A 17 -20.33 21.60 -22.35
C SER A 17 -20.03 20.16 -21.91
N TYR A 18 -19.49 19.99 -20.69
CA TYR A 18 -19.24 18.67 -20.12
C TYR A 18 -20.52 17.84 -20.02
N SER A 19 -21.61 18.42 -19.50
CA SER A 19 -22.86 17.69 -19.29
C SER A 19 -23.56 17.37 -20.61
N THR A 20 -23.47 18.24 -21.63
CA THR A 20 -23.95 17.94 -22.98
C THR A 20 -23.22 16.75 -23.59
N ALA A 21 -21.92 16.62 -23.36
CA ALA A 21 -21.16 15.46 -23.83
C ALA A 21 -21.61 14.16 -23.16
N VAL A 22 -21.96 14.19 -21.88
CA VAL A 22 -22.53 13.04 -21.16
C VAL A 22 -23.87 12.63 -21.77
N ALA A 23 -24.76 13.60 -22.00
CA ALA A 23 -26.08 13.36 -22.60
C ALA A 23 -25.98 12.80 -24.02
N LEU A 24 -25.21 13.44 -24.91
CA LEU A 24 -25.08 13.02 -26.31
C LEU A 24 -24.34 11.69 -26.47
N SER A 25 -23.42 11.36 -25.57
CA SER A 25 -22.78 10.03 -25.57
C SER A 25 -23.79 8.92 -25.32
N SER A 26 -24.88 9.23 -24.62
CA SER A 26 -25.98 8.29 -24.37
C SER A 26 -26.93 8.17 -25.56
N GLY A 27 -26.78 8.94 -26.64
CA GLY A 27 -27.65 8.86 -27.83
C GLY A 27 -27.67 7.47 -28.49
N ILE A 28 -26.63 6.66 -28.30
CA ILE A 28 -26.60 5.26 -28.76
C ILE A 28 -27.72 4.43 -28.10
N SER A 29 -28.13 4.78 -26.87
CA SER A 29 -29.24 4.09 -26.19
C SER A 29 -30.58 4.31 -26.89
N ALA A 30 -30.79 5.48 -27.51
CA ALA A 30 -32.00 5.74 -28.29
C ALA A 30 -32.03 4.86 -29.53
N ILE A 31 -30.91 4.72 -30.25
CA ILE A 31 -30.82 3.84 -31.43
C ILE A 31 -31.14 2.39 -31.05
N ALA A 32 -30.55 1.89 -29.95
CA ALA A 32 -30.84 0.55 -29.46
C ALA A 32 -32.34 0.38 -29.10
N ALA A 33 -32.95 1.34 -28.41
CA ALA A 33 -34.36 1.28 -28.05
C ALA A 33 -35.31 1.36 -29.27
N ILE A 34 -34.99 2.21 -30.26
CA ILE A 34 -35.75 2.35 -31.52
C ILE A 34 -35.79 1.02 -32.26
N VAL A 35 -34.66 0.29 -32.33
CA VAL A 35 -34.61 -1.02 -32.97
C VAL A 35 -35.66 -1.96 -32.39
N PHE A 36 -35.69 -2.11 -31.06
CA PHE A 36 -36.63 -3.00 -30.40
C PHE A 36 -38.08 -2.55 -30.59
N GLY A 37 -38.33 -1.23 -30.50
CA GLY A 37 -39.67 -0.67 -30.74
C GLY A 37 -40.19 -0.91 -32.16
N VAL A 38 -39.37 -0.62 -33.19
CA VAL A 38 -39.74 -0.79 -34.60
C VAL A 38 -40.01 -2.26 -34.93
N TYR A 39 -39.16 -3.17 -34.48
CA TYR A 39 -39.37 -4.59 -34.73
C TYR A 39 -40.55 -5.17 -33.96
N TYR A 40 -40.83 -4.69 -32.75
CA TYR A 40 -42.05 -5.05 -32.01
C TYR A 40 -43.32 -4.52 -32.69
N ALA A 41 -43.32 -3.26 -33.15
CA ALA A 41 -44.42 -2.71 -33.94
C ALA A 41 -44.66 -3.51 -35.23
N LYS A 42 -43.58 -3.88 -35.93
CA LYS A 42 -43.64 -4.74 -37.12
C LYS A 42 -44.16 -6.13 -36.79
N ALA A 43 -43.74 -6.73 -35.67
CA ALA A 43 -44.22 -8.02 -35.18
C ALA A 43 -45.73 -8.00 -34.99
N THR A 44 -46.20 -7.02 -34.22
CA THR A 44 -47.60 -6.91 -33.81
C THR A 44 -48.53 -6.37 -34.89
N LYS A 45 -47.99 -6.05 -36.08
CA LYS A 45 -48.68 -5.39 -37.20
C LYS A 45 -49.35 -4.09 -36.74
N PHE A 46 -48.65 -3.33 -35.90
CA PHE A 46 -49.12 -2.05 -35.40
C PHE A 46 -49.29 -1.06 -36.58
N PRO A 47 -50.48 -0.49 -36.79
CA PRO A 47 -50.73 0.43 -37.88
C PRO A 47 -49.97 1.74 -37.65
N LEU A 48 -49.15 2.13 -38.63
CA LEU A 48 -48.41 3.39 -38.63
C LEU A 48 -49.00 4.27 -39.73
N SER A 49 -49.77 5.29 -39.35
CA SER A 49 -50.25 6.31 -40.29
C SER A 49 -49.14 7.32 -40.61
N GLU A 50 -49.32 8.08 -41.70
CA GLU A 50 -48.39 9.16 -42.06
C GLU A 50 -48.30 10.23 -40.95
N GLU A 51 -49.43 10.56 -40.32
CA GLU A 51 -49.49 11.49 -39.18
C GLU A 51 -48.68 10.99 -37.99
N MET A 52 -48.73 9.69 -37.68
CA MET A 52 -47.95 9.09 -36.59
C MET A 52 -46.44 9.11 -36.88
N VAL A 53 -46.04 8.86 -38.13
CA VAL A 53 -44.63 8.93 -38.54
C VAL A 53 -44.13 10.37 -38.47
N ASN A 54 -44.91 11.34 -38.96
CA ASN A 54 -44.58 12.76 -38.87
C ASN A 54 -44.47 13.22 -37.41
N ALA A 55 -45.39 12.80 -36.55
CA ALA A 55 -45.36 13.07 -35.12
C ALA A 55 -44.10 12.47 -34.46
N LEU A 56 -43.73 11.23 -34.78
CA LEU A 56 -42.50 10.59 -34.29
C LEU A 56 -41.26 11.41 -34.69
N VAL A 57 -41.11 11.78 -35.96
CA VAL A 57 -39.93 12.51 -36.46
C VAL A 57 -39.83 13.89 -35.82
N LEU A 58 -40.91 14.68 -35.85
CA LEU A 58 -40.93 16.04 -35.32
C LEU A 58 -40.68 16.05 -33.81
N SER A 59 -41.40 15.21 -33.06
CA SER A 59 -41.24 15.13 -31.61
C SER A 59 -39.87 14.60 -31.21
N SER A 60 -39.26 13.69 -31.98
CA SER A 60 -37.89 13.20 -31.71
C SER A 60 -36.84 14.30 -31.88
N ILE A 61 -36.98 15.15 -32.91
CA ILE A 61 -36.08 16.30 -33.11
C ILE A 61 -36.23 17.29 -31.95
N VAL A 62 -37.46 17.61 -31.57
CA VAL A 62 -37.76 18.51 -30.45
C VAL A 62 -37.20 17.93 -29.14
N ALA A 63 -37.45 16.66 -28.87
CA ALA A 63 -36.94 15.95 -27.69
C ALA A 63 -35.41 15.96 -27.63
N TRP A 64 -34.73 15.74 -28.76
CA TRP A 64 -33.26 15.77 -28.81
C TRP A 64 -32.70 17.16 -28.53
N ILE A 65 -33.26 18.21 -29.15
CA ILE A 65 -32.85 19.60 -28.91
C ILE A 65 -33.14 19.99 -27.45
N ALA A 66 -34.32 19.64 -26.94
CA ALA A 66 -34.72 19.98 -25.59
C ALA A 66 -33.87 19.25 -24.53
N HIS A 67 -33.56 17.97 -24.74
CA HIS A 67 -32.62 17.22 -23.89
C HIS A 67 -31.21 17.82 -23.95
N ALA A 68 -30.68 18.13 -25.14
CA ALA A 68 -29.37 18.78 -25.27
C ALA A 68 -29.34 20.16 -24.56
N THR A 69 -30.41 20.93 -24.69
CA THR A 69 -30.60 22.21 -23.97
C THR A 69 -30.65 21.98 -22.47
N GLN A 70 -31.35 20.94 -22.00
CA GLN A 70 -31.42 20.56 -20.59
C GLN A 70 -30.04 20.32 -19.96
N PHE A 71 -29.11 19.78 -20.76
CA PHE A 71 -27.73 19.48 -20.40
C PHE A 71 -26.74 20.62 -20.69
N GLY A 72 -27.24 21.79 -21.11
CA GLY A 72 -26.43 22.99 -21.28
C GLY A 72 -25.67 23.04 -22.61
N VAL A 73 -26.33 22.68 -23.73
CA VAL A 73 -25.73 22.84 -25.08
C VAL A 73 -25.29 24.30 -25.33
N PHE A 74 -26.00 25.25 -24.72
CA PHE A 74 -25.71 26.69 -24.75
C PHE A 74 -24.89 27.18 -23.54
N ALA A 75 -24.15 26.32 -22.84
CA ALA A 75 -23.39 26.72 -21.65
C ALA A 75 -22.37 27.84 -21.93
N LYS A 76 -21.81 27.87 -23.14
CA LYS A 76 -20.92 28.95 -23.60
C LYS A 76 -21.61 30.29 -23.80
N LEU A 77 -22.92 30.29 -24.00
CA LEU A 77 -23.78 31.48 -24.09
C LEU A 77 -24.35 31.87 -22.71
N GLY A 78 -23.88 31.26 -21.62
CA GLY A 78 -24.31 31.55 -20.25
C GLY A 78 -25.43 30.63 -19.73
N PHE A 79 -26.00 29.76 -20.56
CA PHE A 79 -27.05 28.83 -20.13
C PHE A 79 -26.49 27.46 -19.73
N TRP A 80 -26.21 27.27 -18.44
CA TRP A 80 -25.51 26.08 -17.95
C TRP A 80 -26.36 24.81 -17.81
N GLY A 81 -27.65 24.84 -18.18
CA GLY A 81 -28.59 23.71 -18.07
C GLY A 81 -29.63 23.91 -16.96
N PHE A 82 -30.52 22.91 -16.79
CA PHE A 82 -31.71 23.07 -15.92
C PHE A 82 -31.49 22.54 -14.51
N THR A 83 -31.03 21.29 -14.38
CA THR A 83 -30.92 20.63 -13.07
C THR A 83 -29.68 21.09 -12.31
N LYS A 84 -29.71 20.98 -10.98
CA LYS A 84 -28.57 21.40 -10.13
C LYS A 84 -27.28 20.65 -10.50
N SER A 85 -27.35 19.34 -10.71
CA SER A 85 -26.18 18.53 -11.09
C SER A 85 -25.55 18.98 -12.42
N VAL A 86 -26.36 19.26 -13.43
CA VAL A 86 -25.90 19.75 -14.74
C VAL A 86 -25.26 21.14 -14.60
N ARG A 87 -25.96 22.09 -13.95
CA ARG A 87 -25.46 23.46 -13.78
C ARG A 87 -24.13 23.49 -13.04
N THR A 88 -24.05 22.76 -11.92
CA THR A 88 -22.83 22.68 -11.11
C THR A 88 -21.67 22.05 -11.89
N ALA A 89 -21.90 20.95 -12.61
CA ALA A 89 -20.87 20.32 -13.43
C ALA A 89 -20.37 21.27 -14.54
N ASN A 90 -21.28 21.92 -15.27
CA ASN A 90 -20.92 22.88 -16.33
C ASN A 90 -20.28 24.16 -15.77
N LYS A 91 -20.61 24.56 -14.55
CA LYS A 91 -20.00 25.72 -13.87
C LYS A 91 -18.56 25.43 -13.45
N PHE A 92 -18.27 24.25 -12.92
CA PHE A 92 -16.98 23.96 -12.29
C PHE A 92 -16.02 23.11 -13.12
N ILE A 93 -16.45 22.59 -14.27
CA ILE A 93 -15.59 21.85 -15.21
C ILE A 93 -15.31 22.72 -16.44
N THR A 94 -14.03 22.90 -16.75
CA THR A 94 -13.57 23.57 -17.97
C THR A 94 -13.34 22.55 -19.09
N THR A 95 -13.66 22.90 -20.34
CA THR A 95 -13.57 21.98 -21.49
C THR A 95 -12.68 22.51 -22.63
N LYS A 96 -11.71 23.39 -22.33
CA LYS A 96 -10.86 24.06 -23.33
C LYS A 96 -10.11 23.10 -24.26
N LYS A 97 -9.40 22.12 -23.68
CA LYS A 97 -8.67 21.07 -24.41
C LYS A 97 -9.22 19.68 -24.07
N ARG A 98 -9.31 19.40 -22.78
CA ARG A 98 -9.96 18.24 -22.18
C ARG A 98 -10.77 18.71 -20.97
N PRO A 99 -11.78 17.95 -20.53
CA PRO A 99 -12.48 18.23 -19.28
C PRO A 99 -11.51 18.22 -18.09
N GLU A 100 -11.46 19.33 -17.35
CA GLU A 100 -10.65 19.50 -16.14
C GLU A 100 -11.47 20.25 -15.09
N ILE A 101 -11.22 19.97 -13.81
CA ILE A 101 -11.83 20.72 -12.70
C ILE A 101 -11.19 22.10 -12.65
N LYS A 102 -11.98 23.15 -12.46
CA LYS A 102 -11.44 24.51 -12.28
C LYS A 102 -10.55 24.55 -11.04
N ASN A 103 -9.42 25.25 -11.15
CA ASN A 103 -8.52 25.47 -10.02
C ASN A 103 -9.19 26.33 -8.93
N ASN A 104 -8.74 26.17 -7.68
CA ASN A 104 -9.10 27.02 -6.53
C ASN A 104 -10.61 27.06 -6.19
N LEU A 105 -11.32 25.94 -6.38
CA LEU A 105 -12.68 25.81 -5.84
C LEU A 105 -12.66 25.85 -4.31
N SER A 106 -13.64 26.51 -3.70
CA SER A 106 -13.85 26.44 -2.26
C SER A 106 -14.30 25.04 -1.81
N ILE A 107 -14.16 24.74 -0.52
CA ILE A 107 -14.58 23.45 0.08
C ILE A 107 -16.04 23.13 -0.28
N LYS A 108 -16.93 24.13 -0.19
CA LYS A 108 -18.35 23.98 -0.53
C LYS A 108 -18.55 23.63 -2.01
N GLU A 109 -17.79 24.27 -2.89
CA GLU A 109 -17.89 24.03 -4.34
C GLU A 109 -17.39 22.65 -4.74
N TYR A 110 -16.33 22.13 -4.09
CA TYR A 110 -15.91 20.74 -4.26
C TYR A 110 -17.00 19.75 -3.84
N LEU A 111 -17.63 19.97 -2.69
CA LEU A 111 -18.73 19.12 -2.21
C LEU A 111 -19.95 19.19 -3.14
N GLU A 112 -20.27 20.36 -3.67
CA GLU A 112 -21.32 20.53 -4.66
C GLU A 112 -20.98 19.81 -5.98
N LEU A 113 -19.74 19.94 -6.47
CA LEU A 113 -19.29 19.27 -7.68
C LEU A 113 -19.27 17.76 -7.54
N HIS A 114 -18.77 17.24 -6.42
CA HIS A 114 -18.78 15.81 -6.12
C HIS A 114 -20.21 15.24 -6.15
N ASN A 115 -21.14 15.89 -5.45
CA ASN A 115 -22.55 15.51 -5.48
C ASN A 115 -23.14 15.61 -6.91
N ALA A 116 -22.85 16.67 -7.63
CA ALA A 116 -23.32 16.85 -9.00
C ALA A 116 -22.86 15.71 -9.93
N LEU A 117 -21.59 15.33 -9.86
CA LEU A 117 -21.00 14.24 -10.65
C LEU A 117 -21.53 12.85 -10.29
N MET A 118 -21.93 12.64 -9.03
CA MET A 118 -22.60 11.40 -8.60
C MET A 118 -24.00 11.29 -9.22
N PHE A 119 -24.80 12.36 -9.17
CA PHE A 119 -26.19 12.32 -9.67
C PHE A 119 -26.34 12.55 -11.18
N LEU A 120 -25.30 13.00 -11.88
CA LEU A 120 -25.37 13.32 -13.31
C LEU A 120 -25.81 12.12 -14.18
N PRO A 121 -25.31 10.88 -13.99
CA PRO A 121 -25.76 9.71 -14.77
C PRO A 121 -27.24 9.38 -14.57
N ILE A 122 -27.73 9.41 -13.32
CA ILE A 122 -29.15 9.16 -13.02
C ILE A 122 -30.01 10.26 -13.61
N ASN A 123 -29.60 11.52 -13.45
CA ASN A 123 -30.32 12.64 -14.04
C ASN A 123 -30.39 12.51 -15.57
N ASN A 124 -29.30 12.10 -16.22
CA ASN A 124 -29.28 11.81 -17.65
C ASN A 124 -30.26 10.70 -18.04
N SER A 125 -30.25 9.57 -17.34
CA SER A 125 -31.18 8.47 -17.58
C SER A 125 -32.65 8.88 -17.44
N ILE A 126 -33.00 9.54 -16.33
CA ILE A 126 -34.39 9.94 -16.03
C ILE A 126 -34.89 10.94 -17.07
N THR A 127 -34.08 11.96 -17.38
CA THR A 127 -34.46 13.00 -18.35
C THR A 127 -34.55 12.47 -19.78
N ALA A 128 -33.69 11.50 -20.14
CA ALA A 128 -33.75 10.84 -21.44
C ALA A 128 -35.05 10.04 -21.59
N VAL A 129 -35.46 9.29 -20.56
CA VAL A 129 -36.77 8.61 -20.52
C VAL A 129 -37.92 9.62 -20.53
N PHE A 130 -37.85 10.72 -19.78
CA PHE A 130 -38.87 11.76 -19.78
C PHE A 130 -39.13 12.30 -21.20
N TRP A 131 -38.08 12.64 -21.95
CA TRP A 131 -38.25 13.10 -23.32
C TRP A 131 -38.76 12.01 -24.28
N ALA A 132 -38.41 10.75 -24.04
CA ALA A 132 -39.03 9.63 -24.76
C ALA A 132 -40.54 9.53 -24.50
N GLN A 133 -40.99 9.79 -23.27
CA GLN A 133 -42.41 9.82 -22.93
C GLN A 133 -43.17 10.93 -23.70
N ILE A 134 -42.55 12.09 -23.89
CA ILE A 134 -43.13 13.17 -24.71
C ILE A 134 -43.27 12.75 -26.18
N VAL A 135 -42.26 12.05 -26.74
CA VAL A 135 -42.33 11.49 -28.10
C VAL A 135 -43.48 10.48 -28.21
N ILE A 136 -43.56 9.55 -27.27
CA ILE A 136 -44.58 8.50 -27.25
C ILE A 136 -45.99 9.10 -27.10
N ALA A 137 -46.17 10.07 -26.20
CA ALA A 137 -47.43 10.79 -26.06
C ALA A 137 -47.86 11.50 -27.35
N SER A 138 -46.90 12.09 -28.07
CA SER A 138 -47.15 12.73 -29.37
C SER A 138 -47.61 11.73 -30.43
N ILE A 139 -47.03 10.52 -30.45
CA ILE A 139 -47.43 9.42 -31.35
C ILE A 139 -48.85 8.94 -31.00
N PHE A 140 -49.17 8.77 -29.70
CA PHE A 140 -50.52 8.39 -29.27
C PHE A 140 -51.57 9.45 -29.61
N PHE A 141 -51.22 10.73 -29.48
CA PHE A 141 -52.10 11.83 -29.87
C PHE A 141 -52.39 11.79 -31.38
N ALA A 142 -51.36 11.61 -32.22
CA ALA A 142 -51.54 11.45 -33.67
C ALA A 142 -52.32 10.17 -34.02
N ALA A 143 -52.11 9.07 -33.29
CA ALA A 143 -52.86 7.84 -33.47
C ALA A 143 -54.36 8.03 -33.18
N HIS A 144 -54.72 8.85 -32.20
CA HIS A 144 -56.12 9.13 -31.88
C HIS A 144 -56.87 9.84 -33.02
N HIS A 145 -56.16 10.63 -33.82
CA HIS A 145 -56.75 11.35 -34.95
C HIS A 145 -56.75 10.54 -36.24
N SER A 146 -55.71 9.74 -36.47
CA SER A 146 -55.46 9.09 -37.75
C SER A 146 -55.96 7.65 -37.86
N ILE A 147 -56.17 6.95 -36.74
CA ILE A 147 -56.58 5.54 -36.74
C ILE A 147 -57.69 5.28 -35.72
N THR A 148 -58.52 4.26 -36.00
CA THR A 148 -59.49 3.76 -35.02
C THR A 148 -58.77 2.99 -33.93
N ILE A 149 -58.66 3.58 -32.74
CA ILE A 149 -57.98 2.97 -31.59
C ILE A 149 -58.85 1.83 -31.03
N SER A 150 -58.30 0.61 -31.04
CA SER A 150 -58.85 -0.54 -30.31
C SER A 150 -58.09 -0.77 -29.00
N PRO A 151 -58.69 -1.39 -27.98
CA PRO A 151 -58.00 -1.70 -26.72
C PRO A 151 -56.69 -2.48 -26.91
N ARG A 152 -56.63 -3.35 -27.92
CA ARG A 152 -55.43 -4.10 -28.30
C ARG A 152 -54.28 -3.17 -28.74
N LEU A 153 -54.56 -2.13 -29.52
CA LEU A 153 -53.55 -1.19 -30.00
C LEU A 153 -52.97 -0.37 -28.84
N ILE A 154 -53.80 0.01 -27.87
CA ILE A 154 -53.33 0.70 -26.66
C ILE A 154 -52.34 -0.18 -25.90
N VAL A 155 -52.69 -1.45 -25.66
CA VAL A 155 -51.80 -2.41 -24.97
C VAL A 155 -50.48 -2.60 -25.72
N GLN A 156 -50.52 -2.72 -27.06
CA GLN A 156 -49.31 -2.86 -27.88
C GLN A 156 -48.43 -1.60 -27.80
N GLY A 157 -49.01 -0.41 -27.86
CA GLY A 157 -48.28 0.85 -27.71
C GLY A 157 -47.65 0.99 -26.33
N LEU A 158 -48.37 0.63 -25.25
CA LEU A 158 -47.84 0.63 -23.89
C LEU A 158 -46.70 -0.38 -23.72
N MET A 159 -46.80 -1.57 -24.30
CA MET A 159 -45.72 -2.55 -24.26
C MET A 159 -44.46 -2.04 -24.99
N MET A 160 -44.65 -1.38 -26.15
CA MET A 160 -43.57 -0.77 -26.90
C MET A 160 -42.88 0.34 -26.08
N ASP A 161 -43.65 1.16 -25.37
CA ASP A 161 -43.13 2.18 -24.46
C ASP A 161 -42.31 1.55 -23.32
N VAL A 162 -42.86 0.55 -22.63
CA VAL A 162 -42.14 -0.13 -21.54
C VAL A 162 -40.79 -0.69 -22.02
N ILE A 163 -40.78 -1.35 -23.18
CA ILE A 163 -39.55 -1.87 -23.79
C ILE A 163 -38.58 -0.73 -24.13
N PHE A 164 -39.06 0.33 -24.79
CA PHE A 164 -38.25 1.46 -25.17
C PHE A 164 -37.63 2.16 -23.96
N SER A 165 -38.46 2.53 -22.99
CA SER A 165 -38.07 3.26 -21.77
C SER A 165 -37.09 2.45 -20.92
N PHE A 166 -37.30 1.14 -20.80
CA PHE A 166 -36.37 0.26 -20.11
C PHE A 166 -34.99 0.26 -20.79
N ILE A 167 -34.92 -0.01 -22.10
CA ILE A 167 -33.66 -0.08 -22.85
C ILE A 167 -32.97 1.28 -22.85
N HIS A 168 -33.70 2.35 -23.18
CA HIS A 168 -33.16 3.69 -23.30
C HIS A 168 -32.60 4.20 -21.97
N GLY A 169 -33.36 4.03 -20.88
CA GLY A 169 -32.96 4.42 -19.53
C GLY A 169 -31.74 3.63 -19.05
N GLY A 170 -31.79 2.30 -19.09
CA GLY A 170 -30.69 1.47 -18.58
C GLY A 170 -29.37 1.68 -19.32
N PHE A 171 -29.39 1.76 -20.66
CA PHE A 171 -28.18 2.12 -21.42
C PHE A 171 -27.70 3.53 -21.12
N SER A 172 -28.61 4.51 -21.01
CA SER A 172 -28.26 5.91 -20.69
C SER A 172 -27.60 6.03 -19.31
N LEU A 173 -28.05 5.23 -18.34
CA LEU A 173 -27.43 5.16 -17.01
C LEU A 173 -26.00 4.59 -17.09
N VAL A 174 -25.81 3.44 -17.76
CA VAL A 174 -24.49 2.78 -17.88
C VAL A 174 -23.50 3.67 -18.63
N VAL A 175 -23.90 4.23 -19.77
CA VAL A 175 -23.05 5.14 -20.56
C VAL A 175 -22.75 6.43 -19.78
N GLY A 176 -23.77 6.99 -19.12
CA GLY A 176 -23.61 8.14 -18.24
C GLY A 176 -22.59 7.88 -17.14
N GLU A 177 -22.63 6.70 -16.50
CA GLU A 177 -21.70 6.34 -15.44
C GLU A 177 -20.26 6.19 -15.96
N ILE A 178 -20.06 5.51 -17.10
CA ILE A 178 -18.74 5.33 -17.73
C ILE A 178 -18.12 6.69 -18.10
N THR A 179 -18.89 7.55 -18.77
CA THR A 179 -18.40 8.84 -19.26
C THR A 179 -18.03 9.81 -18.14
N THR A 180 -18.71 9.72 -17.00
CA THR A 180 -18.48 10.60 -15.84
C THR A 180 -17.49 10.05 -14.81
N GLY A 181 -17.09 8.77 -14.94
CA GLY A 181 -16.24 8.08 -13.96
C GLY A 181 -14.88 8.71 -13.73
N THR A 182 -14.20 9.15 -14.80
CA THR A 182 -12.90 9.82 -14.70
C THR A 182 -12.99 11.11 -13.90
N MET A 183 -13.98 11.96 -14.18
CA MET A 183 -14.13 13.23 -13.47
C MET A 183 -14.52 13.04 -12.00
N ARG A 184 -15.34 12.02 -11.70
CA ARG A 184 -15.61 11.63 -10.30
C ARG A 184 -14.34 11.25 -9.56
N SER A 185 -13.50 10.41 -10.16
CA SER A 185 -12.25 9.97 -9.54
C SER A 185 -11.29 11.15 -9.31
N LEU A 186 -11.12 12.03 -10.31
CA LEU A 186 -10.31 13.25 -10.19
C LEU A 186 -10.84 14.19 -9.09
N CYS A 187 -12.14 14.41 -9.02
CA CYS A 187 -12.75 15.25 -7.98
C CYS A 187 -12.45 14.70 -6.58
N LYS A 188 -12.51 13.37 -6.41
CA LYS A 188 -12.20 12.73 -5.13
C LYS A 188 -10.72 12.82 -4.77
N GLN A 189 -9.84 12.68 -5.76
CA GLN A 189 -8.41 12.87 -5.56
C GLN A 189 -8.09 14.31 -5.10
N GLU A 190 -8.61 15.32 -5.78
CA GLU A 190 -8.42 16.73 -5.41
C GLU A 190 -8.95 17.03 -4.00
N MET A 191 -10.13 16.50 -3.66
CA MET A 191 -10.70 16.63 -2.32
C MET A 191 -9.82 15.97 -1.26
N TYR A 192 -9.27 14.79 -1.54
CA TYR A 192 -8.36 14.11 -0.63
C TYR A 192 -7.06 14.90 -0.43
N GLU A 193 -6.46 15.42 -1.50
CA GLU A 193 -5.22 16.23 -1.44
C GLU A 193 -5.42 17.51 -0.62
N GLN A 194 -6.60 18.11 -0.69
CA GLN A 194 -7.00 19.28 0.10
C GLN A 194 -7.56 18.94 1.49
N LYS A 195 -7.54 17.66 1.90
CA LYS A 195 -8.08 17.17 3.18
C LYS A 195 -9.57 17.49 3.39
N ILE A 196 -10.34 17.57 2.31
CA ILE A 196 -11.78 17.79 2.33
C ILE A 196 -12.48 16.43 2.55
N PRO A 197 -13.17 16.22 3.68
CA PRO A 197 -13.90 14.97 3.90
C PRO A 197 -15.09 14.88 2.95
N TYR A 198 -15.35 13.68 2.42
CA TYR A 198 -16.50 13.41 1.58
C TYR A 198 -17.10 12.05 1.89
N ILE A 199 -18.39 11.89 1.56
CA ILE A 199 -19.14 10.65 1.74
C ILE A 199 -19.47 10.10 0.35
N GLU A 200 -19.07 8.86 0.09
CA GLU A 200 -19.51 8.13 -1.12
C GLU A 200 -20.87 7.48 -0.86
N LYS A 201 -21.88 7.86 -1.65
CA LYS A 201 -23.19 7.21 -1.64
C LYS A 201 -23.28 6.29 -2.86
N PRO A 202 -23.47 4.97 -2.67
CA PRO A 202 -23.70 4.08 -3.80
C PRO A 202 -25.02 4.43 -4.48
N LEU A 203 -24.98 4.58 -5.80
CA LEU A 203 -26.15 4.92 -6.62
C LEU A 203 -26.54 3.78 -7.57
N SER A 204 -25.73 2.72 -7.64
CA SER A 204 -26.00 1.52 -8.40
C SER A 204 -25.33 0.30 -7.74
N THR A 205 -25.51 -0.87 -8.34
CA THR A 205 -24.81 -2.11 -7.97
C THR A 205 -24.45 -2.88 -9.22
N VAL A 206 -23.39 -3.69 -9.14
CA VAL A 206 -23.03 -4.61 -10.22
C VAL A 206 -24.18 -5.60 -10.47
N ARG A 207 -24.84 -6.05 -9.40
CA ARG A 207 -26.02 -6.93 -9.48
C ARG A 207 -27.17 -6.32 -10.28
N LEU A 208 -27.50 -5.04 -10.05
CA LEU A 208 -28.57 -4.35 -10.77
C LEU A 208 -28.27 -4.26 -12.27
N LYS A 209 -27.01 -4.01 -12.64
CA LYS A 209 -26.59 -3.94 -14.05
C LYS A 209 -26.63 -5.30 -14.73
N ILE A 210 -26.24 -6.37 -14.03
CA ILE A 210 -26.40 -7.75 -14.52
C ILE A 210 -27.88 -8.09 -14.68
N ALA A 211 -28.73 -7.73 -13.70
CA ALA A 211 -30.18 -7.93 -13.80
C ALA A 211 -30.77 -7.17 -15.00
N PHE A 212 -30.36 -5.92 -15.23
CA PHE A 212 -30.73 -5.17 -16.42
C PHE A 212 -30.36 -5.91 -17.72
N PHE A 213 -29.15 -6.45 -17.81
CA PHE A 213 -28.68 -7.23 -18.95
C PHE A 213 -29.48 -8.53 -19.15
N LEU A 214 -29.85 -9.23 -18.06
CA LEU A 214 -30.71 -10.41 -18.13
C LEU A 214 -32.14 -10.07 -18.60
N VAL A 215 -32.72 -8.97 -18.12
CA VAL A 215 -34.04 -8.51 -18.58
C VAL A 215 -33.99 -8.09 -20.06
N LEU A 216 -32.88 -7.51 -20.53
CA LEU A 216 -32.68 -7.23 -21.96
C LEU A 216 -32.74 -8.51 -22.81
N PHE A 217 -32.19 -9.63 -22.34
CA PHE A 217 -32.34 -10.93 -23.02
C PHE A 217 -33.78 -11.43 -23.02
N ILE A 218 -34.50 -11.30 -21.90
CA ILE A 218 -35.91 -11.68 -21.82
C ILE A 218 -36.75 -10.85 -22.80
N ILE A 219 -36.51 -9.55 -22.88
CA ILE A 219 -37.14 -8.65 -23.87
C ILE A 219 -36.79 -9.09 -25.29
N THR A 220 -35.55 -9.47 -25.56
CA THR A 220 -35.12 -9.96 -26.88
C THR A 220 -35.89 -11.21 -27.29
N ILE A 221 -35.95 -12.21 -26.41
CA ILE A 221 -36.72 -13.45 -26.63
C ILE A 221 -38.21 -13.14 -26.82
N TYR A 222 -38.76 -12.20 -26.05
CA TYR A 222 -40.16 -11.81 -26.17
C TYR A 222 -40.48 -11.15 -27.54
N VAL A 223 -39.64 -10.21 -27.99
CA VAL A 223 -39.83 -9.55 -29.29
C VAL A 223 -39.61 -10.53 -30.44
N GLU A 224 -38.61 -11.41 -30.33
CA GLU A 224 -38.34 -12.45 -31.32
C GLU A 224 -39.48 -13.48 -31.40
N GLY A 225 -39.98 -13.96 -30.26
CA GLY A 225 -41.16 -14.83 -30.18
C GLY A 225 -42.41 -14.16 -30.76
N SER A 226 -42.58 -12.86 -30.53
CA SER A 226 -43.66 -12.07 -31.15
C SER A 226 -43.50 -12.00 -32.67
N LEU A 227 -42.28 -11.81 -33.18
CA LEU A 227 -42.00 -11.83 -34.63
C LEU A 227 -42.31 -13.21 -35.24
N ILE A 228 -41.87 -14.29 -34.60
CA ILE A 228 -42.14 -15.66 -35.06
C ILE A 228 -43.65 -15.93 -35.06
N TYR A 229 -44.37 -15.53 -34.02
CA TYR A 229 -45.80 -15.80 -33.90
C TYR A 229 -46.64 -15.06 -34.95
N TYR A 230 -46.40 -13.76 -35.15
CA TYR A 230 -47.25 -12.91 -36.00
C TYR A 230 -46.76 -12.74 -37.44
N ASN A 231 -45.46 -12.96 -37.70
CA ASN A 231 -44.82 -12.78 -39.01
C ASN A 231 -44.13 -14.07 -39.50
N LYS A 232 -44.81 -15.22 -39.32
CA LYS A 232 -44.31 -16.56 -39.69
C LYS A 232 -43.66 -16.64 -41.08
N ASP A 233 -44.18 -15.88 -42.04
CA ASP A 233 -43.73 -15.93 -43.45
C ASP A 233 -42.59 -14.94 -43.78
N LYS A 234 -42.14 -14.12 -42.82
CA LYS A 234 -41.11 -13.08 -43.03
C LYS A 234 -39.80 -13.42 -42.31
N ILE A 235 -39.19 -14.54 -42.70
CA ILE A 235 -37.93 -15.03 -42.10
C ILE A 235 -36.82 -13.95 -42.09
N ASN A 236 -36.74 -13.13 -43.14
CA ASN A 236 -35.77 -12.03 -43.23
C ASN A 236 -35.91 -11.01 -42.08
N SER A 237 -37.13 -10.77 -41.60
CA SER A 237 -37.34 -9.83 -40.47
C SER A 237 -36.88 -10.43 -39.14
N ILE A 238 -37.03 -11.74 -38.97
CA ILE A 238 -36.53 -12.46 -37.80
C ILE A 238 -35.01 -12.41 -37.80
N ILE A 239 -34.38 -12.87 -38.89
CA ILE A 239 -32.90 -12.88 -39.04
C ILE A 239 -32.29 -11.50 -38.79
N ASN A 240 -32.86 -10.44 -39.39
CA ASN A 240 -32.34 -9.08 -39.21
C ASN A 240 -32.49 -8.59 -37.76
N PHE A 241 -33.60 -8.90 -37.09
CA PHE A 241 -33.78 -8.56 -35.69
C PHE A 241 -32.78 -9.30 -34.81
N SER A 242 -32.64 -10.62 -34.98
CA SER A 242 -31.73 -11.44 -34.17
C SER A 242 -30.28 -10.96 -34.32
N ALA A 243 -29.84 -10.62 -35.53
CA ALA A 243 -28.51 -10.06 -35.78
C ALA A 243 -28.31 -8.70 -35.07
N LEU A 244 -29.29 -7.80 -35.14
CA LEU A 244 -29.19 -6.48 -34.52
C LEU A 244 -29.31 -6.51 -32.99
N ALA A 245 -30.18 -7.36 -32.47
CA ALA A 245 -30.32 -7.61 -31.03
C ALA A 245 -29.03 -8.23 -30.47
N LEU A 246 -28.37 -9.13 -31.21
CA LEU A 246 -27.06 -9.67 -30.84
C LEU A 246 -26.00 -8.55 -30.76
N VAL A 247 -25.97 -7.62 -31.73
CA VAL A 247 -25.06 -6.47 -31.69
C VAL A 247 -25.33 -5.59 -30.46
N VAL A 248 -26.59 -5.30 -30.15
CA VAL A 248 -26.98 -4.52 -28.96
C VAL A 248 -26.58 -5.24 -27.67
N ALA A 249 -26.78 -6.56 -27.59
CA ALA A 249 -26.41 -7.37 -26.43
C ALA A 249 -24.88 -7.43 -26.24
N ILE A 250 -24.13 -7.68 -27.31
CA ILE A 250 -22.65 -7.68 -27.29
C ILE A 250 -22.14 -6.30 -26.87
N PHE A 251 -22.75 -5.22 -27.37
CA PHE A 251 -22.37 -3.87 -27.00
C PHE A 251 -22.62 -3.58 -25.52
N MET A 252 -23.80 -3.94 -24.97
CA MET A 252 -24.07 -3.81 -23.53
C MET A 252 -23.11 -4.65 -22.70
N ALA A 253 -22.89 -5.91 -23.06
CA ALA A 253 -21.93 -6.78 -22.40
C ALA A 253 -20.54 -6.14 -22.36
N TYR A 254 -20.07 -5.63 -23.51
CA TYR A 254 -18.80 -4.91 -23.59
C TYR A 254 -18.74 -3.72 -22.63
N LEU A 255 -19.79 -2.89 -22.54
CA LEU A 255 -19.81 -1.75 -21.61
C LEU A 255 -19.70 -2.19 -20.14
N LEU A 256 -20.47 -3.23 -19.75
CA LEU A 256 -20.44 -3.77 -18.39
C LEU A 256 -19.08 -4.38 -18.04
N PHE A 257 -18.56 -5.24 -18.91
CA PHE A 257 -17.25 -5.86 -18.71
C PHE A 257 -16.12 -4.82 -18.73
N HIS A 258 -16.19 -3.81 -19.59
CA HIS A 258 -15.22 -2.72 -19.60
C HIS A 258 -15.21 -1.96 -18.27
N GLN A 259 -16.39 -1.65 -17.71
CA GLN A 259 -16.48 -0.98 -16.42
C GLN A 259 -15.88 -1.83 -15.29
N ILE A 260 -16.21 -3.12 -15.25
CA ILE A 260 -15.67 -4.05 -14.26
C ILE A 260 -14.15 -4.16 -14.42
N TYR A 261 -13.66 -4.37 -15.64
CA TYR A 261 -12.24 -4.49 -15.95
C TYR A 261 -11.45 -3.25 -15.54
N THR A 262 -11.93 -2.04 -15.86
CA THR A 262 -11.25 -0.80 -15.46
C THR A 262 -11.21 -0.62 -13.94
N SER A 263 -12.29 -0.97 -13.23
CA SER A 263 -12.31 -0.94 -11.76
C SER A 263 -11.33 -1.94 -11.15
N LEU A 264 -11.25 -3.16 -11.68
CA LEU A 264 -10.28 -4.17 -11.24
C LEU A 264 -8.84 -3.74 -11.53
N LYS A 265 -8.59 -3.13 -12.69
CA LYS A 265 -7.27 -2.61 -13.05
C LYS A 265 -6.83 -1.45 -12.16
N ASP A 266 -7.76 -0.56 -11.79
CA ASP A 266 -7.48 0.50 -10.82
C ASP A 266 -7.13 -0.09 -9.45
N ILE A 267 -7.88 -1.11 -8.98
CA ILE A 267 -7.57 -1.86 -7.74
C ILE A 267 -6.16 -2.47 -7.81
N GLU A 268 -5.85 -3.19 -8.89
CA GLU A 268 -4.54 -3.83 -9.08
C GLU A 268 -3.41 -2.78 -9.06
N SER A 269 -3.60 -1.67 -9.77
CA SER A 269 -2.63 -0.58 -9.80
C SER A 269 -2.40 0.02 -8.42
N THR A 270 -3.47 0.30 -7.67
CA THR A 270 -3.38 0.83 -6.31
C THR A 270 -2.70 -0.13 -5.35
N MET A 271 -3.02 -1.43 -5.43
CA MET A 271 -2.39 -2.45 -4.58
C MET A 271 -0.90 -2.63 -4.92
N ASN A 272 -0.53 -2.54 -6.19
CA ASN A 272 0.88 -2.54 -6.61
C ASN A 272 1.63 -1.30 -6.14
N GLU A 273 0.98 -0.12 -6.12
CA GLU A 273 1.55 1.09 -5.55
C GLU A 273 1.78 0.93 -4.04
N LEU A 274 0.80 0.41 -3.30
CA LEU A 274 0.90 0.12 -1.87
C LEU A 274 2.04 -0.87 -1.59
N ARG A 275 2.16 -1.94 -2.37
CA ARG A 275 3.24 -2.94 -2.26
C ARG A 275 4.63 -2.32 -2.46
N LYS A 276 4.74 -1.28 -3.29
CA LYS A 276 6.00 -0.54 -3.52
C LYS A 276 6.26 0.56 -2.47
N GLY A 277 5.40 0.70 -1.46
CA GLY A 277 5.53 1.73 -0.42
C GLY A 277 4.90 3.08 -0.76
N GLY A 278 4.10 3.16 -1.83
CA GLY A 278 3.37 4.38 -2.19
C GLY A 278 2.14 4.65 -1.30
N LYS A 279 1.27 5.58 -1.73
CA LYS A 279 0.10 5.95 -0.92
C LYS A 279 -0.95 4.85 -0.87
N GLY A 280 -1.10 4.09 -1.96
CA GLY A 280 -2.03 2.97 -2.02
C GLY A 280 -3.51 3.39 -1.93
N LEU A 281 -3.85 4.59 -2.41
CA LEU A 281 -5.22 5.10 -2.33
C LEU A 281 -5.99 4.82 -3.61
N LEU A 282 -7.21 4.29 -3.46
CA LEU A 282 -8.13 4.01 -4.54
C LEU A 282 -9.30 5.01 -4.53
N PHE A 283 -9.43 5.76 -5.62
CA PHE A 283 -10.56 6.64 -5.88
C PHE A 283 -11.48 6.03 -6.94
N SER A 284 -12.50 5.27 -6.50
CA SER A 284 -13.38 4.51 -7.39
C SER A 284 -13.98 5.36 -8.53
N LYS A 285 -13.87 4.92 -9.77
CA LYS A 285 -14.61 5.53 -10.90
C LYS A 285 -16.07 5.10 -10.94
N SER A 286 -16.39 3.93 -10.37
CA SER A 286 -17.73 3.35 -10.36
C SER A 286 -18.60 3.93 -9.23
N LEU A 287 -19.93 3.96 -9.47
CA LEU A 287 -20.96 4.26 -8.47
C LEU A 287 -21.53 2.99 -7.81
N ASP A 288 -21.03 1.81 -8.18
CA ASP A 288 -21.49 0.54 -7.65
C ASP A 288 -21.05 0.33 -6.20
N SER A 289 -21.98 -0.10 -5.36
CA SER A 289 -21.73 -0.35 -3.93
C SER A 289 -20.56 -1.30 -3.67
N GLU A 290 -20.38 -2.30 -4.53
CA GLU A 290 -19.34 -3.31 -4.45
C GLU A 290 -17.94 -2.67 -4.59
N PHE A 291 -17.75 -1.83 -5.61
CA PHE A 291 -16.46 -1.15 -5.84
C PHE A 291 -16.19 -0.05 -4.80
N ILE A 292 -17.22 0.66 -4.35
CA ILE A 292 -17.09 1.67 -3.29
C ILE A 292 -16.65 1.01 -1.97
N ARG A 293 -17.25 -0.13 -1.58
CA ARG A 293 -16.84 -0.87 -0.37
C ARG A 293 -15.39 -1.34 -0.47
N VAL A 294 -14.98 -1.86 -1.63
CA VAL A 294 -13.60 -2.29 -1.87
C VAL A 294 -12.63 -1.11 -1.78
N ALA A 295 -12.96 0.04 -2.39
CA ALA A 295 -12.13 1.24 -2.30
C ALA A 295 -11.97 1.74 -0.86
N ASN A 296 -13.06 1.80 -0.09
CA ASN A 296 -12.98 2.17 1.33
C ASN A 296 -12.14 1.17 2.14
N GLY A 297 -12.30 -0.14 1.89
CA GLY A 297 -11.50 -1.18 2.53
C GLY A 297 -10.00 -1.06 2.25
N ILE A 298 -9.63 -0.86 0.99
CA ILE A 298 -8.22 -0.66 0.58
C ILE A 298 -7.65 0.62 1.16
N ASN A 299 -8.39 1.72 1.16
CA ASN A 299 -7.95 3.00 1.72
C ASN A 299 -7.71 2.90 3.23
N ASN A 300 -8.61 2.24 3.96
CA ASN A 300 -8.45 1.99 5.39
C ASN A 300 -7.23 1.08 5.66
N ALA A 301 -7.08 0.00 4.91
CA ALA A 301 -5.91 -0.88 5.03
C ALA A 301 -4.60 -0.13 4.76
N SER A 302 -4.57 0.73 3.74
CA SER A 302 -3.39 1.54 3.41
C SER A 302 -3.04 2.52 4.52
N LYS A 303 -4.05 3.15 5.14
CA LYS A 303 -3.84 4.02 6.31
C LYS A 303 -3.26 3.24 7.48
N THR A 304 -3.87 2.10 7.84
CA THR A 304 -3.39 1.24 8.92
C THR A 304 -1.98 0.70 8.69
N ILE A 305 -1.64 0.29 7.46
CA ILE A 305 -0.29 -0.15 7.11
C ILE A 305 0.73 0.97 7.31
N LYS A 306 0.40 2.20 6.90
CA LYS A 306 1.27 3.36 7.13
C LYS A 306 1.45 3.68 8.61
N ASP A 307 0.36 3.63 9.37
CA ASP A 307 0.42 3.83 10.83
C ASP A 307 1.31 2.75 11.49
N TYR A 308 1.22 1.49 11.06
CA TYR A 308 2.13 0.43 11.52
C TYR A 308 3.58 0.64 11.09
N GLN A 309 3.83 1.08 9.87
CA GLN A 309 5.18 1.38 9.39
C GLN A 309 5.82 2.49 10.23
N HIS A 310 5.09 3.57 10.51
CA HIS A 310 5.58 4.66 11.34
C HIS A 310 5.91 4.20 12.77
N ASN A 311 5.01 3.44 13.39
CA ASN A 311 5.23 2.91 14.74
C ASN A 311 6.40 1.89 14.78
N LEU A 312 6.62 1.13 13.70
CA LEU A 312 7.75 0.21 13.61
C LEU A 312 9.07 0.95 13.45
N GLU A 313 9.11 2.03 12.67
CA GLU A 313 10.29 2.88 12.52
C GLU A 313 10.72 3.48 13.88
N GLU A 314 9.77 4.04 14.63
CA GLU A 314 10.02 4.58 15.98
C GLU A 314 10.60 3.50 16.91
N LYS A 315 10.01 2.30 16.91
CA LYS A 315 10.48 1.18 17.75
C LYS A 315 11.86 0.66 17.34
N ILE A 316 12.19 0.68 16.04
CA ILE A 316 13.52 0.32 15.54
C ILE A 316 14.55 1.35 16.01
N GLU A 317 14.21 2.64 15.97
CA GLU A 317 15.08 3.72 16.44
C GLU A 317 15.37 3.58 17.94
N GLU A 318 14.35 3.41 18.78
CA GLU A 318 14.50 3.18 20.22
C GLU A 318 15.41 1.98 20.53
N ARG A 319 15.20 0.86 19.83
CA ARG A 319 16.02 -0.36 20.02
C ARG A 319 17.45 -0.16 19.56
N THR A 320 17.66 0.61 18.50
CA THR A 320 19.00 0.92 17.98
C THR A 320 19.76 1.80 18.97
N ILE A 321 19.12 2.79 19.58
CA ILE A 321 19.70 3.64 20.63
C ILE A 321 20.07 2.80 21.86
N ALA A 322 19.13 2.00 22.37
CA ALA A 322 19.38 1.15 23.53
C ALA A 322 20.52 0.14 23.30
N LEU A 323 20.61 -0.43 22.09
CA LEU A 323 21.69 -1.33 21.71
C LEU A 323 23.04 -0.60 21.67
N LYS A 324 23.09 0.61 21.11
CA LYS A 324 24.29 1.44 21.04
C LYS A 324 24.79 1.81 22.45
N ASP A 325 23.90 2.16 23.36
CA ASP A 325 24.26 2.48 24.75
C ASP A 325 24.81 1.27 25.49
N SER A 326 24.20 0.09 25.30
CA SER A 326 24.70 -1.17 25.86
C SER A 326 26.10 -1.50 25.33
N LEU A 327 26.33 -1.33 24.02
CA LEU A 327 27.63 -1.56 23.39
C LEU A 327 28.69 -0.60 23.92
N ASN A 328 28.39 0.70 24.03
CA ASN A 328 29.29 1.69 24.63
C ASN A 328 29.66 1.34 26.08
N LYS A 329 28.69 0.85 26.86
CA LYS A 329 28.93 0.43 28.24
C LYS A 329 29.84 -0.80 28.31
N VAL A 330 29.63 -1.78 27.45
CA VAL A 330 30.48 -2.99 27.35
C VAL A 330 31.91 -2.61 26.93
N GLU A 331 32.06 -1.71 25.96
CA GLU A 331 33.38 -1.24 25.52
C GLU A 331 34.12 -0.47 26.63
N ALA A 332 33.42 0.40 27.36
CA ALA A 332 33.99 1.12 28.50
C ALA A 332 34.47 0.16 29.59
N LEU A 333 33.66 -0.84 29.95
CA LEU A 333 34.01 -1.87 30.93
C LEU A 333 35.20 -2.72 30.45
N LYS A 334 35.24 -3.10 29.17
CA LYS A 334 36.36 -3.84 28.59
C LYS A 334 37.65 -3.01 28.65
N LYS A 335 37.60 -1.73 28.30
CA LYS A 335 38.76 -0.83 28.37
C LYS A 335 39.29 -0.67 29.79
N GLN A 336 38.40 -0.59 30.78
CA GLN A 336 38.78 -0.58 32.19
C GLN A 336 39.46 -1.89 32.58
N GLN A 337 38.85 -3.04 32.26
CA GLN A 337 39.40 -4.37 32.53
C GLN A 337 40.77 -4.59 31.89
N ASP A 338 40.96 -4.21 30.62
CA ASP A 338 42.26 -4.32 29.93
C ASP A 338 43.31 -3.37 30.56
N GLY A 339 42.89 -2.24 31.13
CA GLY A 339 43.75 -1.35 31.92
C GLY A 339 44.21 -1.97 33.23
N ASP A 340 43.31 -2.65 33.95
CA ASP A 340 43.65 -3.38 35.19
C ASP A 340 44.61 -4.54 34.89
N TYR A 341 44.38 -5.28 33.80
CA TYR A 341 45.29 -6.34 33.34
C TYR A 341 46.67 -5.79 33.01
N PHE A 342 46.74 -4.63 32.35
CA PHE A 342 47.99 -3.96 32.05
C PHE A 342 48.76 -3.62 33.32
N LEU A 343 48.11 -3.02 34.32
CA LEU A 343 48.74 -2.68 35.60
C LEU A 343 49.28 -3.92 36.31
N THR A 344 48.49 -4.99 36.42
CA THR A 344 48.93 -6.24 37.07
C THR A 344 50.14 -6.86 36.35
N SER A 345 50.15 -6.84 35.01
CA SER A 345 51.30 -7.34 34.24
C SER A 345 52.58 -6.55 34.51
N LEU A 346 52.47 -5.22 34.74
CA LEU A 346 53.61 -4.38 35.12
C LEU A 346 54.13 -4.70 36.52
N LEU A 347 53.24 -5.03 37.46
CA LEU A 347 53.60 -5.40 38.83
C LEU A 347 54.26 -6.79 38.90
N LEU A 348 53.84 -7.73 38.05
CA LEU A 348 54.43 -9.06 37.95
C LEU A 348 55.84 -9.06 37.34
N LYS A 349 56.07 -8.21 36.34
CA LYS A 349 57.33 -8.15 35.59
C LYS A 349 58.61 -8.07 36.44
N PRO A 350 58.72 -7.24 37.50
CA PRO A 350 59.93 -7.20 38.35
C PRO A 350 60.06 -8.39 39.31
N LEU A 351 58.98 -9.15 39.53
CA LEU A 351 58.98 -10.32 40.41
C LEU A 351 59.38 -11.60 39.69
N ALA A 352 59.23 -11.61 38.36
CA ALA A 352 59.52 -12.74 37.49
C ALA A 352 60.79 -12.47 36.66
N GLY A 353 61.68 -13.45 36.57
CA GLY A 353 62.87 -13.34 35.73
C GLY A 353 64.13 -13.98 36.33
N ASN A 354 65.19 -13.95 35.53
CA ASN A 354 66.49 -14.47 35.91
C ASN A 354 67.39 -13.35 36.46
N TYR A 355 67.57 -13.34 37.76
CA TYR A 355 68.49 -12.47 38.51
C TYR A 355 69.68 -13.25 39.07
N ALA A 356 69.83 -14.53 38.69
CA ALA A 356 70.94 -15.36 39.09
C ALA A 356 72.20 -15.04 38.27
N HIS A 357 73.30 -14.84 39.00
CA HIS A 357 74.64 -14.65 38.47
C HIS A 357 75.53 -15.76 39.04
N ASN A 358 75.89 -16.73 38.19
CA ASN A 358 76.77 -17.83 38.56
C ASN A 358 77.64 -18.20 37.33
N LYS A 359 78.92 -18.53 37.55
CA LYS A 359 79.85 -18.93 36.49
C LYS A 359 79.62 -20.36 36.00
N ASP A 360 79.03 -21.21 36.85
CA ASP A 360 78.92 -22.64 36.61
C ASP A 360 77.55 -23.07 36.07
N VAL A 361 76.52 -22.21 36.19
CA VAL A 361 75.13 -22.54 35.81
C VAL A 361 74.51 -21.42 34.97
N LYS A 362 74.09 -21.77 33.75
CA LYS A 362 73.34 -20.89 32.84
C LYS A 362 71.85 -21.17 32.94
N ILE A 363 71.04 -20.14 33.20
CA ILE A 363 69.58 -20.24 33.28
C ILE A 363 68.92 -19.53 32.09
N SER A 364 67.94 -20.19 31.47
CA SER A 364 67.07 -19.64 30.43
C SER A 364 65.62 -19.91 30.82
N MET A 365 64.73 -18.95 30.59
CA MET A 365 63.32 -19.01 31.00
C MET A 365 62.40 -18.75 29.80
N LEU A 366 61.29 -19.48 29.76
CA LEU A 366 60.19 -19.28 28.82
C LEU A 366 58.90 -19.33 29.63
N VAL A 367 58.09 -18.27 29.54
CA VAL A 367 56.76 -18.18 30.15
C VAL A 367 55.80 -17.70 29.06
N GLN A 368 54.68 -18.39 28.88
CA GLN A 368 53.64 -18.03 27.92
C GLN A 368 52.28 -18.11 28.62
N GLN A 369 51.58 -16.98 28.71
CA GLN A 369 50.29 -16.94 29.40
C GLN A 369 49.13 -17.12 28.43
N LYS A 370 48.06 -17.77 28.89
CA LYS A 370 46.86 -18.00 28.09
C LYS A 370 46.14 -16.72 27.67
N LYS A 371 46.14 -15.68 28.51
CA LYS A 371 45.47 -14.41 28.21
C LYS A 371 46.47 -13.43 27.61
N SER A 372 46.35 -13.23 26.30
CA SER A 372 46.98 -12.12 25.58
C SER A 372 45.98 -10.98 25.39
N PHE A 373 46.44 -9.74 25.55
CA PHE A 373 45.64 -8.54 25.36
C PHE A 373 46.53 -7.39 24.87
N GLU A 374 45.90 -6.38 24.26
CA GLU A 374 46.58 -5.19 23.79
C GLU A 374 46.03 -3.97 24.51
N PHE A 375 46.92 -3.20 25.14
CA PHE A 375 46.55 -1.96 25.82
C PHE A 375 47.58 -0.89 25.52
N LYS A 376 47.13 0.30 25.06
CA LYS A 376 48.00 1.41 24.66
C LYS A 376 49.14 0.99 23.70
N ASN A 377 48.79 0.21 22.67
CA ASN A 377 49.71 -0.34 21.64
C ASN A 377 50.82 -1.24 22.20
N ARG A 378 50.60 -1.84 23.37
CA ARG A 378 51.50 -2.86 23.94
C ARG A 378 50.75 -4.17 24.04
N LYS A 379 51.29 -5.19 23.38
CA LYS A 379 50.83 -6.57 23.55
C LYS A 379 51.44 -7.11 24.83
N MET A 380 50.58 -7.55 25.74
CA MET A 380 50.96 -8.08 27.04
C MET A 380 50.26 -9.40 27.27
N GLU A 381 50.81 -10.16 28.20
CA GLU A 381 50.33 -11.46 28.63
C GLU A 381 50.08 -11.43 30.14
N LEU A 382 49.01 -12.07 30.59
CA LEU A 382 48.63 -12.13 32.00
C LEU A 382 48.20 -13.55 32.38
N GLY A 383 48.74 -14.07 33.47
CA GLY A 383 48.31 -15.35 34.04
C GLY A 383 49.12 -15.73 35.27
N GLY A 384 48.97 -16.99 35.69
CA GLY A 384 49.47 -17.50 36.97
C GLY A 384 50.88 -18.09 36.94
N ASP A 385 51.45 -18.30 35.75
CA ASP A 385 52.74 -18.94 35.61
C ASP A 385 53.86 -17.94 35.92
N ILE A 386 54.81 -18.30 36.78
CA ILE A 386 55.95 -17.46 37.15
C ILE A 386 57.23 -18.28 37.26
N CYS A 387 58.29 -17.78 36.61
CA CYS A 387 59.64 -18.31 36.72
C CYS A 387 60.55 -17.25 37.36
N ILE A 388 61.30 -17.64 38.38
CA ILE A 388 62.20 -16.75 39.13
C ILE A 388 63.53 -17.47 39.35
N ALA A 389 64.66 -16.77 39.22
CA ALA A 389 65.95 -17.29 39.63
C ALA A 389 66.79 -16.19 40.28
N TYR A 390 67.51 -16.53 41.35
CA TYR A 390 68.37 -15.62 42.10
C TYR A 390 69.67 -16.30 42.53
N SER A 391 70.72 -15.50 42.75
CA SER A 391 71.90 -15.92 43.49
C SER A 391 71.74 -15.58 44.96
N ILE A 392 71.99 -16.56 45.83
CA ILE A 392 72.01 -16.40 47.29
C ILE A 392 73.34 -16.91 47.85
N GLN A 393 73.75 -16.43 49.02
CA GLN A 393 74.94 -16.89 49.71
C GLN A 393 74.55 -17.53 51.04
N LEU A 394 74.94 -18.79 51.24
CA LEU A 394 74.66 -19.55 52.45
C LEU A 394 75.98 -20.16 52.97
N LYS A 395 76.29 -19.93 54.23
CA LYS A 395 77.53 -20.35 54.93
C LYS A 395 78.80 -20.05 54.11
N GLY A 396 78.85 -18.86 53.52
CA GLY A 396 79.98 -18.39 52.71
C GLY A 396 80.05 -18.96 51.28
N LYS A 397 79.16 -19.89 50.88
CA LYS A 397 79.11 -20.45 49.52
C LYS A 397 77.97 -19.83 48.70
N ASN A 398 78.21 -19.60 47.42
CA ASN A 398 77.21 -19.09 46.48
C ASN A 398 76.34 -20.23 45.95
N TYR A 399 75.03 -20.03 45.95
CA TYR A 399 74.04 -20.95 45.42
C TYR A 399 73.13 -20.23 44.44
N THR A 400 72.69 -20.97 43.42
CA THR A 400 71.63 -20.52 42.51
C THR A 400 70.32 -21.13 42.96
N THR A 401 69.33 -20.31 43.27
CA THR A 401 67.97 -20.74 43.58
C THR A 401 67.05 -20.39 42.43
N PHE A 402 66.12 -21.28 42.11
CA PHE A 402 65.10 -21.05 41.11
C PHE A 402 63.74 -21.54 41.62
N LEU A 403 62.69 -20.84 41.20
CA LEU A 403 61.31 -21.15 41.49
C LEU A 403 60.55 -21.17 40.17
N ASN A 404 59.86 -22.27 39.90
CA ASN A 404 58.90 -22.38 38.82
C ASN A 404 57.56 -22.72 39.43
N ALA A 405 56.54 -21.92 39.16
CA ALA A 405 55.24 -22.06 39.80
C ALA A 405 54.10 -21.69 38.85
N ASP A 406 52.95 -22.32 39.07
CA ASP A 406 51.68 -22.06 38.40
C ASP A 406 50.65 -21.75 39.50
N ALA A 407 50.19 -20.51 39.54
CA ALA A 407 49.14 -20.09 40.44
C ALA A 407 47.76 -20.43 39.86
N MET A 408 46.93 -21.11 40.66
CA MET A 408 45.57 -21.51 40.27
C MET A 408 44.74 -20.29 39.83
N GLY A 409 44.01 -20.44 38.73
CA GLY A 409 43.06 -19.46 38.24
C GLY A 409 43.26 -19.08 36.78
N LYS A 410 42.39 -18.21 36.25
CA LYS A 410 42.49 -17.71 34.86
C LYS A 410 42.75 -16.22 34.87
N SER A 411 43.64 -15.76 33.98
CA SER A 411 43.95 -14.33 33.78
C SER A 411 44.29 -13.63 35.11
N MET A 412 43.43 -12.73 35.59
CA MET A 412 43.64 -11.91 36.80
C MET A 412 43.74 -12.73 38.09
N GLN A 413 42.98 -13.82 38.21
CA GLN A 413 43.00 -14.66 39.42
C GLN A 413 44.36 -15.35 39.58
N GLY A 414 44.82 -16.02 38.51
CA GLY A 414 46.14 -16.63 38.49
C GLY A 414 47.25 -15.58 38.67
N ALA A 415 47.14 -14.43 37.99
CA ALA A 415 48.11 -13.34 38.13
C ALA A 415 48.20 -12.79 39.58
N GLY A 416 47.09 -12.75 40.31
CA GLY A 416 47.09 -12.38 41.73
C GLY A 416 47.90 -13.36 42.57
N GLY A 417 47.71 -14.68 42.37
CA GLY A 417 48.49 -15.70 43.05
C GLY A 417 49.99 -15.65 42.71
N ALA A 418 50.33 -15.44 41.44
CA ALA A 418 51.71 -15.27 40.98
C ALA A 418 52.38 -14.05 41.62
N LEU A 419 51.64 -12.95 41.79
CA LEU A 419 52.14 -11.70 42.38
C LEU A 419 52.45 -11.89 43.86
N VAL A 420 51.53 -12.51 44.59
CA VAL A 420 51.73 -12.86 46.01
C VAL A 420 52.93 -13.78 46.17
N LEU A 421 53.01 -14.87 45.39
CA LEU A 421 54.13 -15.81 45.43
C LEU A 421 55.46 -15.10 45.17
N GLY A 422 55.53 -14.31 44.09
CA GLY A 422 56.73 -13.58 43.69
C GLY A 422 57.17 -12.56 44.75
N ALA A 423 56.23 -11.83 45.35
CA ALA A 423 56.52 -10.84 46.39
C ALA A 423 57.05 -11.47 47.68
N VAL A 424 56.42 -12.56 48.14
CA VAL A 424 56.86 -13.29 49.34
C VAL A 424 58.22 -13.93 49.08
N PHE A 425 58.41 -14.58 47.92
CA PHE A 425 59.69 -15.18 47.58
C PHE A 425 60.80 -14.13 47.49
N LEU A 426 60.55 -12.98 46.86
CA LEU A 426 61.51 -11.87 46.83
C LEU A 426 61.85 -11.36 48.23
N SER A 427 60.87 -11.24 49.13
CA SER A 427 61.10 -10.88 50.53
C SER A 427 62.02 -11.88 51.25
N ILE A 428 61.83 -13.18 51.01
CA ILE A 428 62.70 -14.24 51.55
C ILE A 428 64.13 -14.09 51.00
N ILE A 429 64.27 -13.83 49.69
CA ILE A 429 65.58 -13.62 49.04
C ILE A 429 66.30 -12.41 49.64
N GLU A 430 65.64 -11.26 49.73
CA GLU A 430 66.23 -10.04 50.30
C GLU A 430 66.60 -10.23 51.77
N ARG A 431 65.72 -10.86 52.56
CA ARG A 431 66.03 -11.18 53.96
C ARG A 431 67.26 -12.08 54.07
N THR A 432 67.41 -13.06 53.17
CA THR A 432 68.60 -13.92 53.11
C THR A 432 69.88 -13.14 52.78
N LYS A 433 69.80 -12.04 52.02
CA LYS A 433 70.96 -11.19 51.71
C LYS A 433 71.40 -10.30 52.87
N PHE A 434 70.47 -9.87 53.73
CA PHE A 434 70.77 -8.90 54.79
C PHE A 434 70.87 -9.50 56.20
N SER A 435 70.21 -10.63 56.46
CA SER A 435 70.17 -11.29 57.78
C SER A 435 71.31 -12.30 57.93
N GLU A 436 72.26 -12.03 58.84
CA GLU A 436 73.36 -12.97 59.16
C GLU A 436 72.83 -14.32 59.69
N LYS A 437 71.67 -14.31 60.37
CA LYS A 437 70.99 -15.53 60.82
C LYS A 437 70.59 -16.42 59.64
N ASP A 438 70.07 -15.83 58.57
CA ASP A 438 69.58 -16.58 57.41
C ASP A 438 70.74 -16.99 56.49
N LYS A 439 71.79 -16.16 56.37
CA LYS A 439 73.03 -16.53 55.67
C LYS A 439 73.73 -17.72 56.29
N ASN A 440 73.68 -17.89 57.62
CA ASN A 440 74.38 -18.99 58.29
C ASN A 440 73.59 -20.32 58.28
N LEU A 441 72.44 -20.38 57.60
CA LEU A 441 71.66 -21.61 57.43
C LEU A 441 72.30 -22.55 56.42
N TYR A 442 72.16 -23.86 56.66
CA TYR A 442 72.42 -24.87 55.64
C TYR A 442 71.35 -24.82 54.54
N PRO A 443 71.68 -25.11 53.27
CA PRO A 443 70.74 -25.05 52.14
C PRO A 443 69.44 -25.83 52.37
N GLU A 444 69.52 -27.03 52.94
CA GLU A 444 68.37 -27.89 53.23
C GLU A 444 67.41 -27.22 54.22
N ARG A 445 67.96 -26.48 55.20
CA ARG A 445 67.16 -25.75 56.18
C ARG A 445 66.55 -24.49 55.58
N TRP A 446 67.28 -23.80 54.72
CA TRP A 446 66.79 -22.62 54.02
C TRP A 446 65.62 -22.96 53.09
N ILE A 447 65.73 -24.05 52.32
CA ILE A 447 64.64 -24.55 51.46
C ILE A 447 63.40 -24.93 52.29
N LYS A 448 63.58 -25.68 53.39
CA LYS A 448 62.47 -26.07 54.26
C LYS A 448 61.74 -24.85 54.85
N ASN A 449 62.49 -23.86 55.32
CA ASN A 449 61.91 -22.63 55.86
C ASN A 449 61.16 -21.84 54.79
N THR A 450 61.75 -21.70 53.59
CA THR A 450 61.14 -21.03 52.44
C THR A 450 59.83 -21.69 52.05
N PHE A 451 59.80 -23.02 51.94
CA PHE A 451 58.58 -23.77 51.66
C PHE A 451 57.49 -23.53 52.72
N LEU A 452 57.85 -23.59 54.02
CA LEU A 452 56.88 -23.39 55.10
C LEU A 452 56.31 -21.96 55.12
N GLU A 453 57.12 -20.96 54.79
CA GLU A 453 56.68 -19.58 54.72
C GLU A 453 55.73 -19.36 53.54
N LEU A 454 56.12 -19.81 52.34
CA LEU A 454 55.24 -19.77 51.17
C LEU A 454 53.92 -20.51 51.44
N HIS A 455 53.98 -21.73 51.98
CA HIS A 455 52.80 -22.52 52.33
C HIS A 455 51.90 -21.80 53.34
N LYS A 456 52.46 -21.25 54.44
CA LYS A 456 51.68 -20.51 55.44
C LYS A 456 51.03 -19.26 54.87
N THR A 457 51.72 -18.55 53.98
CA THR A 457 51.14 -17.39 53.31
C THR A 457 49.94 -17.80 52.46
N PHE A 458 50.03 -18.87 51.66
CA PHE A 458 48.88 -19.35 50.88
C PHE A 458 47.75 -19.92 51.74
N VAL A 459 48.06 -20.61 52.84
CA VAL A 459 47.06 -21.09 53.81
C VAL A 459 46.34 -19.92 54.51
N SER A 460 47.01 -18.79 54.71
CA SER A 460 46.39 -17.59 55.28
C SER A 460 45.36 -16.92 54.37
N PHE A 461 45.37 -17.22 53.06
CA PHE A 461 44.31 -16.85 52.11
C PHE A 461 43.18 -17.91 52.04
N GLU A 462 43.04 -18.73 53.09
CA GLU A 462 42.06 -19.83 53.18
C GLU A 462 42.20 -20.90 52.08
N GLY A 463 43.35 -20.97 51.40
CA GLY A 463 43.59 -21.94 50.32
C GLY A 463 42.88 -21.62 48.99
N SER A 464 42.54 -20.35 48.75
CA SER A 464 41.92 -19.86 47.52
C SER A 464 42.89 -19.65 46.35
#